data_AF-A0A4S3MME9-F1
#
_entry.id   AF-A0A4S3MME9-F1
#
_cell.length_a   1.000
_cell.length_b   1.000
_cell.length_c   1.000
_cell.angle_alpha   90.00
_cell.angle_beta   90.00
_cell.angle_gamma   90.00
#
_symmetry.space_group_name_H-M   'P 1'
#
loop_
_entity.id
_entity.type
_entity.pdbx_description
1 polymer ?
#
loop_
_entity_poly.entity_id
_entity_poly.type
_entity_poly.pdbx_seq_one_letter_code
_entity_poly.pdbx_strand_id
1 'polypeptide(L)' 'MSRTPFLTLSALACATALAACTPTDPATPQLGVGVGIGPNGVRLVPRVTTNVGGANVGVTPGGASVGTNVGGVNVGASL' A
#
# COMPACT_ATOMS: atom_id res chain seq x y z
N MET A 1 -42.28 13.04 19.23
CA MET A 1 -41.08 12.18 19.26
C MET A 1 -40.81 11.67 17.85
N SER A 2 -39.85 12.26 17.12
CA SER A 2 -39.33 11.71 15.85
C SER A 2 -38.03 12.46 15.50
N ARG A 3 -36.87 11.96 15.96
CA ARG A 3 -35.54 12.52 15.65
C ARG A 3 -34.53 11.43 15.21
N THR A 4 -35.01 10.22 14.97
CA THR A 4 -34.20 9.04 14.65
C THR A 4 -33.68 8.91 13.20
N PRO A 5 -34.22 9.53 12.13
CA PRO A 5 -33.77 9.22 10.77
C PRO A 5 -32.50 9.98 10.32
N PHE A 6 -32.14 11.08 10.98
CA PHE A 6 -30.99 11.90 10.58
C PHE A 6 -29.64 11.35 11.08
N LEU A 7 -29.64 10.68 12.24
CA LEU A 7 -28.44 10.09 12.84
C LEU A 7 -27.95 8.86 12.06
N THR A 8 -28.89 8.05 11.54
CA THR A 8 -28.57 6.88 10.70
C THR A 8 -27.98 7.27 9.35
N LEU A 9 -28.46 8.35 8.73
CA LEU A 9 -27.95 8.82 7.43
C LEU A 9 -26.50 9.33 7.52
N SER A 10 -26.18 10.06 8.59
CA SER A 10 -24.82 10.53 8.87
C SER A 10 -23.85 9.38 9.17
N ALA A 11 -24.27 8.41 9.97
CA ALA A 11 -23.45 7.24 10.27
C ALA A 11 -23.19 6.39 9.01
N LEU A 12 -24.18 6.26 8.12
CA LEU A 12 -24.04 5.55 6.86
C LEU A 12 -23.08 6.26 5.91
N ALA A 13 -23.13 7.60 5.83
CA ALA A 13 -22.20 8.39 5.02
C ALA A 13 -20.75 8.34 5.55
N CYS A 14 -20.55 8.32 6.87
CA CYS A 14 -19.23 8.10 7.47
C CYS A 14 -18.69 6.68 7.20
N ALA A 15 -19.56 5.67 7.25
CA ALA A 15 -19.16 4.28 7.00
C ALA A 15 -18.77 4.06 5.52
N THR A 16 -19.48 4.67 4.57
CA THR A 16 -19.12 4.59 3.15
C THR A 16 -17.87 5.40 2.80
N ALA A 17 -17.65 6.55 3.45
CA ALA A 17 -16.43 7.32 3.30
C ALA A 17 -15.19 6.58 3.82
N LEU A 18 -15.31 5.85 4.94
CA LEU A 18 -14.23 5.00 5.45
C LEU A 18 -13.97 3.78 4.54
N ALA A 19 -15.02 3.18 3.98
CA ALA A 19 -14.88 2.07 3.03
C ALA A 19 -14.20 2.51 1.72
N ALA A 20 -14.49 3.73 1.24
CA ALA A 20 -13.83 4.32 0.07
C ALA A 20 -12.34 4.65 0.30
N CYS A 21 -11.90 4.71 1.56
CA CYS A 21 -10.50 4.92 1.92
C CYS A 21 -9.70 3.60 1.98
N THR A 22 -10.34 2.46 1.73
CA THR A 22 -9.61 1.19 1.62
C THR A 22 -8.92 1.13 0.26
N PRO A 23 -7.60 0.90 0.20
CA PRO A 23 -6.82 0.87 -1.03
C PRO A 23 -7.21 -0.39 -1.82
N THR A 24 -8.31 -0.27 -2.55
CA THR A 24 -8.87 -1.33 -3.41
C THR A 24 -8.37 -1.21 -4.84
N ASP A 25 -7.72 -0.09 -5.18
CA ASP A 25 -7.09 0.10 -6.48
C ASP A 25 -5.68 -0.53 -6.47
N PRO A 26 -5.40 -1.50 -7.36
CA PRO A 26 -4.05 -2.06 -7.51
C PRO A 26 -2.98 -1.00 -7.83
N ALA A 27 -3.37 0.16 -8.36
CA ALA A 27 -2.47 1.29 -8.62
C ALA A 27 -2.16 2.16 -7.38
N THR A 28 -2.71 1.84 -6.21
CA THR A 28 -2.40 2.61 -5.00
C THR A 28 -0.98 2.32 -4.49
N PRO A 29 -0.20 3.36 -4.16
CA PRO A 29 1.11 3.18 -3.55
C PRO A 29 0.96 2.51 -2.18
N GLN A 30 1.64 1.39 -2.00
CA GLN A 30 1.74 0.66 -0.74
C GLN A 30 3.00 1.12 0.00
N LEU A 31 2.84 1.52 1.25
CA LEU A 31 3.96 1.77 2.16
C LEU A 31 4.30 0.48 2.91
N GLY A 32 5.58 0.12 2.91
CA GLY A 32 6.14 -0.98 3.68
C GLY A 32 7.43 -0.56 4.36
N VAL A 33 7.88 -1.38 5.29
CA VAL A 33 9.18 -1.20 5.94
C VAL A 33 9.92 -2.53 5.90
N GLY A 34 11.08 -2.55 5.27
CA GLY A 34 12.02 -3.66 5.36
C GLY A 34 12.77 -3.58 6.68
N VAL A 35 12.77 -4.66 7.45
CA VAL A 35 13.54 -4.76 8.69
C VAL A 35 14.67 -5.75 8.46
N GLY A 36 15.92 -5.29 8.61
CA GLY A 36 17.11 -6.12 8.56
C GLY A 36 17.82 -6.10 9.91
N ILE A 37 18.32 -7.24 10.35
CA ILE A 37 19.18 -7.33 11.54
C ILE A 37 20.61 -7.58 11.04
N GLY A 38 21.56 -6.76 11.49
CA GLY A 38 22.96 -6.88 11.11
C GLY A 38 23.91 -6.59 12.27
N PRO A 39 25.23 -6.68 12.03
CA PRO A 39 26.26 -6.50 13.07
C PRO A 39 26.20 -5.13 13.76
N ASN A 40 25.66 -4.12 13.06
CA ASN A 40 25.51 -2.75 13.56
C ASN A 40 24.11 -2.47 14.16
N GLY A 41 23.31 -3.51 14.41
CA GLY A 41 21.96 -3.40 14.99
C GLY A 41 20.82 -3.62 13.98
N VAL A 42 19.65 -3.07 14.31
CA VAL A 42 18.43 -3.18 13.48
C VAL A 42 18.39 -2.04 12.47
N ARG A 43 18.33 -2.38 11.17
CA ARG A 43 18.16 -1.44 10.07
C ARG A 43 16.70 -1.47 9.62
N LEU A 44 16.04 -0.32 9.70
CA LEU A 44 14.72 -0.11 9.11
C LEU A 44 14.88 0.63 7.79
N VAL A 45 14.30 0.08 6.73
CA VAL A 45 14.33 0.66 5.39
C VAL A 45 12.88 0.89 4.97
N PRO A 46 12.41 2.15 4.97
CA PRO A 46 11.10 2.43 4.41
C PRO A 46 11.12 2.12 2.91
N ARG A 47 10.02 1.56 2.42
CA ARG A 47 9.81 1.20 1.03
C ARG A 47 8.44 1.69 0.60
N VAL A 48 8.36 2.32 -0.56
CA VAL A 48 7.10 2.58 -1.24
C VAL A 48 7.05 1.67 -2.46
N THR A 49 5.97 0.92 -2.65
CA THR A 49 5.78 0.07 -3.83
C THR A 49 4.44 0.37 -4.48
N THR A 50 4.42 0.50 -5.80
CA THR A 50 3.19 0.67 -6.58
C THR A 50 3.11 -0.44 -7.61
N ASN A 51 1.93 -1.04 -7.76
CA ASN A 51 1.69 -1.99 -8.85
C ASN A 51 1.04 -1.25 -10.01
N VAL A 52 1.55 -1.41 -11.22
CA VAL A 52 0.96 -0.85 -12.44
C VAL A 52 0.78 -2.00 -13.41
N GLY A 53 -0.44 -2.54 -13.47
CA GLY A 53 -0.74 -3.77 -14.21
C GLY A 53 0.04 -4.97 -13.66
N GLY A 54 0.82 -5.63 -14.52
CA GLY A 54 1.69 -6.76 -14.14
C GLY A 54 3.08 -6.36 -13.60
N ALA A 55 3.36 -5.05 -13.50
CA ALA A 55 4.63 -4.51 -13.02
C ALA A 55 4.54 -4.01 -11.57
N ASN A 56 5.60 -4.20 -10.79
CA ASN A 56 5.79 -3.64 -9.47
C ASN A 56 6.98 -2.68 -9.51
N VAL A 57 6.77 -1.44 -9.06
CA VAL A 57 7.82 -0.43 -8.92
C VAL A 57 7.99 -0.13 -7.44
N GLY A 58 9.21 -0.21 -6.94
CA GLY A 58 9.56 0.02 -5.54
C GLY A 58 10.66 1.06 -5.39
N VAL A 59 10.56 1.91 -4.38
CA VAL A 59 11.59 2.90 -4.04
C VAL A 59 11.94 2.78 -2.57
N THR A 60 13.24 2.86 -2.27
CA THR A 60 13.80 2.93 -0.91
C THR A 60 14.82 4.06 -0.86
N PRO A 61 15.21 4.57 0.34
CA PRO A 61 16.27 5.55 0.44
C PRO A 61 17.63 5.11 -0.15
N GLY A 62 17.84 3.80 -0.32
CA GLY A 62 19.07 3.24 -0.86
C GLY A 62 19.00 2.86 -2.34
N GLY A 63 17.90 3.14 -3.05
CA GLY A 63 17.76 2.74 -4.45
C GLY A 63 16.32 2.47 -4.88
N ALA A 64 16.16 2.15 -6.17
CA ALA A 64 14.88 1.84 -6.79
C ALA A 64 14.88 0.45 -7.42
N SER A 65 13.73 -0.22 -7.42
CA SER A 65 13.53 -1.56 -7.98
C SER A 65 12.34 -1.56 -8.92
N VAL A 66 12.44 -2.19 -10.07
CA VAL A 66 11.31 -2.46 -10.96
C VAL A 66 11.28 -3.96 -11.24
N GLY A 67 10.11 -4.58 -11.11
CA GLY A 67 9.90 -5.97 -11.46
C GLY A 67 8.57 -6.19 -12.16
N THR A 68 8.43 -7.35 -12.78
CA THR A 68 7.18 -7.82 -13.38
C THR A 68 6.91 -9.25 -12.96
N ASN A 69 5.64 -9.62 -12.90
CA ASN A 69 5.24 -11.01 -12.70
C ASN A 69 4.97 -11.67 -14.04
N VAL A 70 5.69 -12.76 -14.33
CA VAL A 70 5.46 -13.61 -15.50
C VAL A 70 5.20 -15.03 -15.00
N GLY A 71 3.96 -15.50 -15.10
CA GLY A 71 3.60 -16.87 -14.73
C GLY A 71 3.85 -17.23 -13.25
N GLY A 72 3.75 -16.26 -12.33
CA GLY A 72 4.04 -16.44 -10.91
C GLY A 72 5.52 -16.28 -10.52
N VAL A 73 6.40 -16.01 -11.49
CA VAL A 73 7.80 -15.67 -11.26
C VAL A 73 7.96 -14.16 -11.28
N ASN A 74 8.57 -13.61 -10.22
CA ASN A 74 8.94 -12.20 -10.16
C ASN A 74 10.33 -12.01 -10.81
N VAL A 75 10.41 -11.21 -11.86
CA VAL A 75 11.68 -10.83 -12.51
C VAL A 75 11.87 -9.34 -12.37
N GLY A 76 13.02 -8.88 -11.88
CA GLY A 76 13.24 -7.45 -11.67
C GLY A 76 14.69 -7.02 -11.62
N ALA A 77 14.90 -5.73 -11.85
CA ALA A 77 16.17 -5.04 -11.74
C ALA A 77 16.11 -4.04 -10.58
N SER A 78 17.24 -3.85 -9.90
CA SER A 78 17.39 -2.87 -8.82
C SER A 78 18.61 -2.00 -9.10
N LEU A 79 18.50 -0.70 -8.84
CA LEU A 79 19.55 0.29 -8.97
C LEU A 79 19.82 0.95 -7.62
#